data_AF-A0A1F7MS59-F1
#
_entry.id   AF-A0A1F7MS59-F1
#
_cell.length_a   1.000
_cell.length_b   1.000
_cell.length_c   1.000
_cell.angle_alpha   90.00
_cell.angle_beta   90.00
_cell.angle_gamma   90.00
#
_symmetry.space_group_name_H-M   'P 1'
#
loop_
_entity.id
_entity.type
_entity.pdbx_description
1 polymer ?
#
loop_
_entity_poly.entity_id
_entity_poly.type
_entity_poly.pdbx_seq_one_letter_code
_entity_poly.pdbx_strand_id
1 'polypeptide(L)'
;MRIDVNPRWRVVIVDDRALSKAAVAEAVATLERYRPDVLVLALGLPDGGGAEELKSGLDAVRRENEDLKKALESRKLVERAKGVLMERHGLSEAEAFRRIQKTAMDSRRPMIEVARALLLVERLEGVPSGRQQSSPR
;
A
#
# COMPACT_ATOMS: atom_id res chain seq x y z
N MET A 1 13.21 -31.37 3.07
CA MET A 1 13.51 -29.94 3.24
C MET A 1 14.63 -29.78 4.26
N ARG A 2 15.72 -29.09 3.91
CA ARG A 2 16.78 -28.70 4.85
C ARG A 2 16.77 -27.19 4.97
N ILE A 3 16.70 -26.69 6.20
CA ILE A 3 16.71 -25.27 6.50
C ILE A 3 17.95 -24.95 7.33
N ASP A 4 18.88 -24.18 6.75
CA ASP A 4 20.05 -23.67 7.47
C ASP A 4 19.88 -22.16 7.69
N VAL A 5 20.05 -21.74 8.94
CA VAL A 5 19.91 -20.33 9.34
C VAL A 5 21.26 -19.84 9.86
N ASN A 6 21.84 -18.82 9.23
CA ASN A 6 23.07 -18.20 9.72
C ASN A 6 22.75 -16.92 10.51
N PRO A 7 22.92 -16.92 11.85
CA PRO A 7 22.56 -15.79 12.70
C PRO A 7 23.47 -14.57 12.51
N ARG A 8 24.68 -14.74 11.96
CA ARG A 8 25.65 -13.66 11.77
C ARG A 8 25.32 -12.76 10.58
N TRP A 9 24.62 -13.29 9.58
CA TRP A 9 24.28 -12.59 8.34
C TRP A 9 22.77 -12.49 8.09
N ARG A 10 21.94 -13.01 9.01
CA ARG A 10 20.46 -13.08 8.86
C ARG A 10 20.05 -13.69 7.52
N VAL A 11 20.63 -14.83 7.17
CA VAL A 11 20.36 -15.58 5.93
C VAL A 11 19.65 -16.89 6.27
N VAL A 12 18.59 -17.21 5.54
CA VAL A 12 17.92 -18.52 5.58
C VAL A 12 18.09 -19.20 4.23
N ILE A 13 18.56 -20.44 4.24
CA ILE A 13 18.68 -21.29 3.06
C ILE A 13 17.62 -22.39 3.16
N VAL A 14 16.76 -22.51 2.14
CA VAL A 14 15.79 -23.61 2.04
C VAL A 14 16.14 -24.46 0.82
N ASP A 15 16.54 -25.70 1.05
CA ASP A 15 16.71 -26.72 0.01
C ASP A 15 15.49 -27.65 0.07
N ASP A 16 14.67 -27.59 -0.97
CA ASP A 16 13.51 -28.47 -1.12
C ASP A 16 13.50 -29.15 -2.48
N ARG A 17 13.89 -30.42 -2.48
CA ARG A 17 13.78 -31.30 -3.66
C ARG A 17 12.33 -31.77 -3.92
N ALA A 18 11.36 -31.38 -3.09
CA ALA A 18 9.94 -31.68 -3.30
C ALA A 18 9.01 -30.70 -2.53
N LEU A 19 8.44 -29.72 -3.24
CA LEU A 19 7.48 -28.73 -2.71
C LEU A 19 6.20 -29.40 -2.20
N SER A 20 6.19 -29.75 -0.91
CA SER A 20 4.98 -30.21 -0.20
C SER A 20 4.36 -29.07 0.60
N LYS A 21 3.03 -29.12 0.83
CA LYS A 21 2.32 -28.10 1.63
C LYS A 21 2.89 -27.96 3.06
N ALA A 22 3.41 -29.05 3.62
CA ALA A 22 4.07 -29.05 4.92
C ALA A 22 5.43 -28.32 4.88
N ALA A 23 6.22 -28.54 3.83
CA ALA A 23 7.50 -27.88 3.63
C ALA A 23 7.33 -26.35 3.49
N VAL A 24 6.33 -25.91 2.73
CA VAL A 24 6.00 -24.48 2.60
C VAL A 24 5.65 -23.85 3.96
N ALA A 25 4.84 -24.53 4.78
CA ALA A 25 4.44 -24.01 6.09
C ALA A 25 5.63 -23.86 7.06
N GLU A 26 6.55 -24.83 7.06
CA GLU A 26 7.75 -24.80 7.91
C GLU A 26 8.77 -23.75 7.43
N ALA A 27 8.88 -23.53 6.12
CA ALA A 27 9.66 -22.43 5.57
C ALA A 27 9.09 -21.07 6.00
N VAL A 28 7.77 -20.86 5.89
CA VAL A 28 7.10 -19.63 6.33
C VAL A 28 7.29 -19.38 7.83
N ALA A 29 7.10 -20.40 8.68
CA ALA A 29 7.32 -20.28 10.12
C ALA A 29 8.77 -19.89 10.46
N THR A 30 9.74 -20.36 9.68
CA THR A 30 11.15 -19.97 9.84
C THR A 30 11.39 -18.51 9.47
N LEU A 31 10.80 -18.05 8.36
CA LEU A 31 10.90 -16.66 7.90
C LEU A 31 10.34 -15.67 8.93
N GLU A 32 9.19 -16.00 9.52
CA GLU A 32 8.57 -15.17 10.55
C GLU A 32 9.40 -15.12 11.83
N ARG A 33 9.94 -16.27 12.24
CA ARG A 33 10.74 -16.40 13.48
C ARG A 33 12.06 -15.65 13.41
N TYR A 34 12.77 -15.75 12.29
CA TYR A 34 14.13 -15.24 12.18
C TYR A 34 14.23 -13.90 11.45
N ARG A 35 13.19 -13.49 10.73
CA ARG A 35 13.15 -12.26 9.92
C ARG A 35 14.47 -12.01 9.16
N PRO A 36 14.89 -12.95 8.30
CA PRO A 36 16.12 -12.81 7.56
C PRO A 36 16.06 -11.61 6.62
N ASP A 37 17.18 -10.93 6.41
CA ASP A 37 17.27 -9.91 5.35
C ASP A 37 17.37 -10.54 3.97
N VAL A 38 17.90 -11.77 3.90
CA VAL A 38 18.15 -12.50 2.66
C VAL A 38 17.66 -13.93 2.78
N LEU A 39 16.76 -14.33 1.89
CA LEU A 39 16.31 -15.71 1.72
C LEU A 39 16.92 -16.29 0.45
N VAL A 40 17.59 -17.44 0.57
CA VAL A 40 18.14 -18.20 -0.55
C VAL A 40 17.36 -19.50 -0.69
N LEU A 41 16.66 -19.68 -1.81
CA LEU A 41 15.92 -20.90 -2.10
C LEU A 41 16.75 -21.72 -3.10
N ALA A 42 17.29 -22.85 -2.67
CA ALA A 42 17.95 -23.81 -3.54
C ALA A 42 16.89 -24.77 -4.11
N LEU A 43 16.16 -24.31 -5.13
CA LEU A 43 15.23 -25.15 -5.87
C LEU A 43 16.03 -25.94 -6.93
N GLY A 44 16.54 -27.10 -6.56
CA GLY A 44 17.10 -28.04 -7.52
C GLY A 44 15.98 -28.73 -8.30
N LEU A 45 15.57 -28.17 -9.45
CA LEU A 45 14.63 -28.83 -10.36
C LEU A 45 15.26 -28.98 -11.76
N PRO A 46 15.23 -30.19 -12.35
CA PRO A 46 15.87 -30.50 -13.62
C PRO A 46 15.24 -29.79 -14.83
N ASP A 47 14.05 -29.18 -14.67
CA ASP A 47 13.21 -28.64 -15.74
C ASP A 47 12.76 -27.18 -15.53
N GLY A 48 13.17 -26.54 -14.42
CA GLY A 48 12.90 -25.11 -14.17
C GLY A 48 11.47 -24.74 -13.71
N GLY A 49 10.56 -25.70 -13.55
CA GLY A 49 9.14 -25.43 -13.25
C GLY A 49 8.86 -24.75 -11.90
N GLY A 50 9.60 -25.12 -10.85
CA GLY A 50 9.32 -24.58 -9.49
C GLY A 50 9.69 -23.11 -9.30
N ALA A 51 10.59 -22.57 -10.13
CA ALA A 51 10.90 -21.14 -10.10
C ALA A 51 9.74 -20.30 -10.66
N GLU A 52 9.05 -20.78 -11.70
CA GLU A 52 7.87 -20.14 -12.26
C GLU A 52 6.67 -20.21 -11.31
N GLU A 53 6.43 -21.35 -10.68
CA GLU A 53 5.32 -21.52 -9.72
C GLU A 53 5.50 -20.63 -8.49
N LEU A 54 6.72 -20.55 -7.94
CA LEU A 54 7.03 -19.69 -6.80
C LEU A 54 6.93 -18.21 -7.17
N LYS A 55 7.40 -17.83 -8.37
CA LYS A 55 7.23 -16.47 -8.90
C LYS A 55 5.76 -16.12 -9.07
N SER A 56 4.95 -17.02 -9.62
CA SER A 56 3.50 -16.85 -9.76
C SER A 56 2.81 -16.67 -8.42
N GLY A 57 3.13 -17.51 -7.43
CA GLY A 57 2.61 -17.39 -6.06
C GLY A 57 3.01 -16.09 -5.37
N LEU A 58 4.27 -15.67 -5.51
CA LEU A 58 4.76 -14.41 -4.96
C LEU A 58 4.11 -13.21 -5.64
N ASP A 59 3.93 -13.26 -6.97
CA ASP A 59 3.26 -12.21 -7.74
C ASP A 59 1.77 -12.10 -7.33
N ALA A 60 1.10 -13.22 -7.05
CA ALA A 60 -0.27 -13.23 -6.53
C ALA A 60 -0.39 -12.58 -5.14
N VAL A 61 0.47 -12.97 -4.19
CA VAL A 61 0.50 -12.38 -2.84
C VAL A 61 0.86 -10.89 -2.87
N ARG A 62 1.78 -10.49 -3.75
CA ARG A 62 2.13 -9.08 -3.96
C ARG A 62 0.94 -8.28 -4.46
N ARG A 63 0.18 -8.80 -5.44
CA ARG A 63 -1.03 -8.15 -5.95
C ARG A 63 -2.08 -7.96 -4.87
N GLU A 64 -2.36 -9.01 -4.08
CA GLU A 64 -3.31 -8.91 -2.97
C GLU A 64 -2.87 -7.85 -1.94
N ASN A 65 -1.58 -7.82 -1.60
CA ASN A 65 -1.03 -6.82 -0.69
C ASN A 65 -1.16 -5.39 -1.25
N GLU A 66 -0.90 -5.20 -2.54
CA GLU A 66 -1.06 -3.92 -3.22
C GLU A 66 -2.52 -3.46 -3.25
N ASP A 67 -3.47 -4.36 -3.52
CA ASP A 67 -4.88 -4.01 -3.59
C ASP A 67 -5.44 -3.66 -2.21
N LEU A 68 -5.04 -4.39 -1.17
CA LEU A 68 -5.35 -4.04 0.22
C LEU A 68 -4.78 -2.68 0.62
N LYS A 69 -3.52 -2.39 0.23
CA LYS A 69 -2.90 -1.07 0.45
C LYS A 69 -3.67 0.04 -0.26
N LYS A 70 -4.02 -0.15 -1.54
CA LYS A 70 -4.81 0.82 -2.32
C LYS A 70 -6.16 1.08 -1.67
N ALA A 71 -6.86 0.05 -1.20
CA ALA A 71 -8.14 0.21 -0.50
C ALA A 71 -7.99 1.02 0.81
N LEU A 72 -6.96 0.73 1.60
CA LEU A 72 -6.64 1.48 2.82
C LEU A 72 -6.30 2.94 2.55
N GLU A 73 -5.47 3.21 1.55
CA GLU A 73 -5.13 4.58 1.13
C GLU A 73 -6.35 5.34 0.63
N SER A 74 -7.23 4.67 -0.11
CA SER A 74 -8.49 5.25 -0.60
C SER A 74 -9.34 5.78 0.55
N ARG A 75 -9.53 4.95 1.58
CA ARG A 75 -10.30 5.35 2.77
C ARG A 75 -9.64 6.51 3.50
N LYS A 76 -8.33 6.44 3.75
CA LYS A 76 -7.58 7.52 4.44
C LYS A 76 -7.69 8.87 3.72
N LEU A 77 -7.63 8.88 2.39
CA LEU A 77 -7.73 10.12 1.61
C LEU A 77 -9.11 10.75 1.70
N VAL A 78 -10.17 9.94 1.64
CA VAL A 78 -11.55 10.43 1.78
C VAL A 78 -11.79 10.99 3.18
N GLU A 79 -11.34 10.30 4.22
CA GLU A 79 -11.44 10.78 5.61
C GLU A 79 -10.72 12.13 5.81
N ARG A 80 -9.50 12.27 5.26
CA ARG A 80 -8.75 13.53 5.32
C ARG A 80 -9.45 14.66 4.57
N ALA A 81 -9.99 14.38 3.39
CA ALA A 81 -10.72 15.38 2.61
C ALA A 81 -12.01 15.82 3.33
N LYS A 82 -12.70 14.91 4.04
CA LYS A 82 -13.81 15.29 4.92
C LYS A 82 -13.36 16.25 6.01
N GLY A 83 -12.27 15.95 6.71
CA GLY A 83 -11.71 16.82 7.76
C GLY A 83 -11.45 18.24 7.25
N VAL A 84 -10.82 18.39 6.09
CA VAL A 84 -10.59 19.71 5.46
C VAL A 84 -11.90 20.44 5.16
N LEU A 85 -12.90 19.75 4.59
CA LEU A 85 -14.21 20.36 4.31
C LEU A 85 -14.96 20.76 5.59
N MET A 86 -14.84 19.98 6.65
CA MET A 86 -15.42 20.29 7.96
C MET A 86 -14.76 21.55 8.55
N GLU A 87 -13.43 21.62 8.53
CA GLU A 87 -12.66 22.75 9.06
C GLU A 87 -12.90 24.04 8.26
N ARG A 88 -12.84 24.00 6.92
CA ARG A 88 -12.95 25.21 6.09
C ARG A 88 -14.37 25.72 5.90
N HIS A 89 -15.34 24.82 5.86
CA HIS A 89 -16.72 25.18 5.52
C HIS A 89 -17.70 24.97 6.68
N GLY A 90 -17.23 24.56 7.85
CA GLY A 90 -18.07 24.31 9.02
C GLY A 90 -19.09 23.19 8.81
N LEU A 91 -18.81 22.25 7.89
CA LEU A 91 -19.73 21.17 7.56
C LEU A 91 -19.67 20.07 8.62
N SER A 92 -20.80 19.40 8.84
CA SER A 92 -20.79 18.10 9.53
C SER A 92 -20.12 17.03 8.68
N GLU A 93 -19.69 15.93 9.31
CA GLU A 93 -19.07 14.81 8.60
C GLU A 93 -19.97 14.26 7.48
N ALA A 94 -21.28 14.14 7.75
CA ALA A 94 -22.26 13.66 6.78
C ALA A 94 -22.42 14.60 5.58
N GLU A 95 -22.35 15.92 5.81
CA GLU A 95 -22.41 16.92 4.74
C GLU A 95 -21.13 16.94 3.92
N ALA A 96 -19.96 16.84 4.57
CA ALA A 96 -18.68 16.74 3.89
C ALA A 96 -18.61 15.49 3.00
N PHE A 97 -19.04 14.33 3.53
CA PHE A 97 -19.11 13.10 2.75
C PHE A 97 -20.06 13.23 1.55
N ARG A 98 -21.28 13.74 1.76
CA ARG A 98 -22.25 13.98 0.67
C ARG A 98 -21.71 14.93 -0.38
N ARG A 99 -20.93 15.94 0.03
CA ARG A 99 -20.32 16.88 -0.91
C ARG A 99 -19.27 16.21 -1.78
N ILE A 100 -18.36 15.42 -1.20
CA ILE A 100 -17.36 14.63 -1.96
C ILE A 100 -18.08 13.66 -2.92
N GLN A 101 -19.10 12.96 -2.44
CA GLN A 101 -19.88 12.02 -3.24
C GLN A 101 -20.57 12.70 -4.41
N LYS A 102 -21.24 13.84 -4.17
CA LYS A 102 -21.90 14.62 -5.21
C LYS A 102 -20.90 15.11 -6.26
N THR A 103 -19.76 15.67 -5.83
CA THR A 103 -18.71 16.10 -6.77
C THR A 103 -18.14 14.93 -7.57
N ALA A 104 -18.00 13.74 -6.98
CA ALA A 104 -17.57 12.54 -7.69
C ALA A 104 -18.58 12.12 -8.78
N MET A 105 -19.88 12.15 -8.46
CA MET A 105 -20.95 11.87 -9.42
C MET A 105 -21.00 12.90 -10.55
N ASP A 106 -20.99 14.19 -10.21
CA ASP A 106 -21.07 15.30 -11.17
C ASP A 106 -19.86 15.32 -12.11
N SER A 107 -18.68 14.96 -11.60
CA SER A 107 -17.44 14.88 -12.40
C SER A 107 -17.21 13.53 -13.06
N ARG A 108 -18.05 12.51 -12.79
CA ARG A 108 -17.86 11.11 -13.21
C ARG A 108 -16.48 10.56 -12.86
N ARG A 109 -15.97 10.91 -11.68
CA ARG A 109 -14.66 10.48 -11.18
C ARG A 109 -14.80 9.66 -9.90
N PRO A 110 -13.88 8.73 -9.64
CA PRO A 110 -13.83 8.03 -8.35
C PRO A 110 -13.71 9.01 -7.18
N MET A 111 -14.37 8.73 -6.05
CA MET A 111 -14.32 9.61 -4.87
C MET A 111 -12.90 9.90 -4.37
N ILE A 112 -11.98 8.92 -4.50
CA ILE A 112 -10.58 9.09 -4.12
C ILE A 112 -9.87 10.18 -4.94
N GLU A 113 -10.21 10.33 -6.22
CA GLU A 113 -9.63 11.37 -7.06
C GLU A 113 -10.14 12.76 -6.68
N VAL A 114 -11.43 12.86 -6.38
CA VAL A 114 -12.02 14.10 -5.85
C VAL A 114 -11.40 14.46 -4.51
N ALA A 115 -11.26 13.50 -3.60
CA ALA A 115 -10.59 13.69 -2.32
C ALA A 115 -9.13 14.16 -2.50
N ARG A 116 -8.39 13.56 -3.44
CA ARG A 116 -7.03 14.00 -3.78
C ARG A 116 -6.99 15.42 -4.33
N ALA A 117 -7.92 15.79 -5.21
CA ALA A 117 -8.01 17.13 -5.76
C ALA A 117 -8.30 18.17 -4.66
N LEU A 118 -9.24 17.88 -3.75
CA LEU A 118 -9.54 18.72 -2.60
C LEU A 118 -8.31 18.93 -1.71
N LEU A 119 -7.59 17.85 -1.37
CA LEU A 119 -6.37 17.91 -0.56
C LEU A 119 -5.18 18.59 -1.27
N LEU A 120 -5.21 18.67 -2.61
CA LEU A 120 -4.22 19.41 -3.38
C LEU A 120 -4.52 20.90 -3.35
N VAL A 121 -5.78 21.28 -3.59
CA VAL A 121 -6.23 22.67 -3.49
C VAL A 121 -5.95 23.23 -2.09
N GLU A 122 -6.26 22.46 -1.04
CA GLU A 122 -5.93 22.81 0.34
C GLU A 122 -4.45 23.20 0.53
N ARG A 123 -3.54 22.39 -0.03
CA ARG A 123 -2.11 22.64 0.06
C ARG A 123 -1.66 23.88 -0.71
N LEU A 124 -2.35 24.21 -1.80
CA LEU A 124 -2.05 25.40 -2.61
C LEU A 124 -2.61 26.67 -1.95
N GLU A 125 -3.81 26.61 -1.36
CA GLU A 125 -4.41 27.72 -0.62
C GLU A 125 -3.72 28.01 0.71
N GLY A 126 -2.97 27.03 1.25
CA GLY A 126 -2.08 27.21 2.40
C GLY A 126 -0.76 27.93 2.08
N VAL A 127 -0.48 28.27 0.81
CA VAL A 127 0.65 29.13 0.45
C VAL A 127 0.21 30.59 0.62
N PRO A 128 0.75 31.34 1.61
CA PRO A 128 0.39 32.74 1.77
C PRO A 128 0.82 33.50 0.52
N SER A 129 -0.16 33.89 -0.29
CA SER A 129 0.05 34.84 -1.38
C SER A 129 0.61 36.11 -0.79
N GLY A 130 1.86 36.44 -1.14
CA GLY A 130 2.54 37.65 -0.71
C GLY A 130 1.65 38.86 -0.94
N ARG A 131 1.53 39.67 0.11
CA ARG A 131 0.80 40.93 0.20
C ARG A 131 0.89 41.74 -1.11
N GLN A 132 -0.24 41.96 -1.77
CA GLN A 132 -0.48 43.25 -2.42
C GLN A 132 -0.88 44.23 -1.33
N GLN A 133 0.13 44.85 -0.72
CA GLN A 133 -0.01 46.12 -0.01
C GLN A 133 0.77 47.15 -0.81
N SER A 134 0.07 47.98 -1.58
CA SER A 134 0.37 49.40 -1.74
C SER A 134 -0.59 50.05 -2.73
N SER A 135 -1.68 50.59 -2.19
CA SER A 135 -2.14 51.95 -2.51
C SER A 135 -2.49 52.57 -1.14
N PRO A 136 -2.23 53.85 -0.81
CA PRO A 136 -2.29 55.00 -1.72
C PRO A 136 -1.17 56.06 -1.51
N ARG A 137 -1.03 56.98 -2.47
CA ARG A 137 -0.95 58.44 -2.22
C ARG A 137 -1.56 59.18 -3.40
#